data_AF-A0A2E5VZW1-F1
#
_entry.id   AF-A0A2E5VZW1-F1
#
_cell.length_a   1.000
_cell.length_b   1.000
_cell.length_c   1.000
_cell.angle_alpha   90.00
_cell.angle_beta   90.00
_cell.angle_gamma   90.00
#
_symmetry.space_group_name_H-M   'P 1'
#
loop_
_entity.id
_entity.type
_entity.pdbx_description
1 polymer ?
#
loop_
_entity_poly.entity_id
_entity_poly.type
_entity_poly.pdbx_seq_one_letter_code
_entity_poly.pdbx_strand_id
1 'polypeptide(L)'
;MDTDFVSDLVRKLRDDPTNTVNVLKLCDALDRDLTTDEVLDSYLNSCMKNSSEDLRRTSMNGLSALGIPLVYKGVKFKSMMHAFQAQKLRYTDKFNGKEDELPNAMGTFANVDLDVVNHRGRTLSGVDIVKWDADKLAIMEDIMAELIFSNKSVYDKLLAAPDDLIEDLIQAPFWGLPENNMGILWTRYRNKITSNDLDMTWTADDWTTDDFMNVLTAATDSSHADAGDDFVGNARSKRLRSSRSSQ
;
A
#
# COMPACT_ATOMS: atom_id res chain seq x y z
N MET A 1 -10.85 15.45 7.80
CA MET A 1 -12.25 15.85 7.61
C MET A 1 -12.99 15.63 8.94
N ASP A 2 -14.23 16.07 9.10
CA ASP A 2 -14.98 15.91 10.36
C ASP A 2 -15.39 14.42 10.51
N THR A 3 -14.84 13.69 11.48
CA THR A 3 -15.16 12.26 11.73
C THR A 3 -16.66 12.02 11.96
N ASP A 4 -17.35 13.06 12.41
CA ASP A 4 -18.80 13.08 12.60
C ASP A 4 -19.56 13.04 11.27
N PHE A 5 -18.99 13.56 10.18
CA PHE A 5 -19.61 13.55 8.85
C PHE A 5 -19.67 12.15 8.23
N VAL A 6 -18.55 11.41 8.29
CA VAL A 6 -18.48 10.04 7.76
C VAL A 6 -19.34 9.10 8.61
N SER A 7 -19.29 9.24 9.93
CA SER A 7 -20.12 8.48 10.86
C SER A 7 -21.62 8.71 10.63
N ASP A 8 -22.03 9.94 10.35
CA ASP A 8 -23.42 10.29 10.05
C ASP A 8 -23.88 9.76 8.68
N LEU A 9 -22.99 9.73 7.68
CA LEU A 9 -23.24 9.10 6.37
C LEU A 9 -23.43 7.60 6.48
N VAL A 10 -22.56 6.91 7.23
CA VAL A 10 -22.67 5.47 7.49
C VAL A 10 -23.98 5.15 8.22
N ARG A 11 -24.37 5.98 9.20
CA ARG A 11 -25.66 5.84 9.90
C ARG A 11 -26.84 5.99 8.93
N LYS A 12 -26.84 7.02 8.08
CA LYS A 12 -27.90 7.26 7.09
C LYS A 12 -28.01 6.13 6.06
N LEU A 13 -26.89 5.54 5.67
CA LEU A 13 -26.86 4.41 4.75
C LEU A 13 -27.26 3.08 5.41
N ARG A 14 -27.07 2.94 6.72
CA ARG A 14 -27.63 1.81 7.47
C ARG A 14 -29.17 1.84 7.46
N ASP A 15 -29.76 3.03 7.55
CA ASP A 15 -31.20 3.20 7.58
C ASP A 15 -31.83 3.14 6.17
N ASP A 16 -31.10 3.58 5.13
CA ASP A 16 -31.49 3.46 3.72
C ASP A 16 -30.28 3.14 2.82
N PRO A 17 -29.96 1.86 2.64
CA PRO A 17 -28.79 1.42 1.87
C PRO A 17 -28.93 1.64 0.36
N THR A 18 -30.13 2.00 -0.12
CA THR A 18 -30.37 2.27 -1.55
C THR A 18 -30.18 3.73 -1.94
N ASN A 19 -29.88 4.59 -0.95
CA ASN A 19 -29.71 6.02 -1.15
C ASN A 19 -28.40 6.35 -1.88
N THR A 20 -28.45 6.26 -3.21
CA THR A 20 -27.31 6.50 -4.12
C THR A 20 -26.61 7.84 -3.89
N VAL A 21 -27.32 8.88 -3.45
CA VAL A 21 -26.72 10.18 -3.12
C VAL A 21 -25.81 10.08 -1.89
N ASN A 22 -26.22 9.35 -0.86
CA ASN A 22 -25.40 9.15 0.33
C ASN A 22 -24.27 8.15 0.05
N VAL A 23 -24.49 7.13 -0.80
CA VAL A 23 -23.43 6.20 -1.23
C VAL A 23 -22.32 6.97 -1.93
N LEU A 24 -22.65 7.82 -2.89
CA LEU A 24 -21.67 8.63 -3.62
C LEU A 24 -20.93 9.61 -2.70
N LYS A 25 -21.63 10.21 -1.73
CA LYS A 25 -21.00 11.09 -0.72
C LYS A 25 -20.06 10.34 0.22
N LEU A 26 -20.36 9.09 0.55
CA LEU A 26 -19.49 8.23 1.34
C LEU A 26 -18.27 7.80 0.54
N CYS A 27 -18.44 7.40 -0.73
CA CYS A 27 -17.33 7.11 -1.64
C CYS A 27 -16.40 8.33 -1.78
N ASP A 28 -16.95 9.51 -2.07
CA ASP A 28 -16.21 10.78 -2.14
C ASP A 28 -15.48 11.12 -0.84
N ALA A 29 -16.04 10.75 0.32
CA ALA A 29 -15.43 11.00 1.62
C ALA A 29 -14.30 10.01 1.91
N LEU A 30 -14.50 8.72 1.61
CA LEU A 30 -13.49 7.66 1.73
C LEU A 30 -12.32 7.84 0.75
N ASP A 31 -12.60 8.38 -0.44
CA ASP A 31 -11.57 8.71 -1.43
C ASP A 31 -10.72 9.91 -0.99
N ARG A 32 -11.27 10.81 -0.16
CA ARG A 32 -10.58 12.02 0.33
C ARG A 32 -9.92 11.85 1.69
N ASP A 33 -10.43 10.96 2.52
CA ASP A 33 -9.92 10.68 3.85
C ASP A 33 -9.73 9.17 3.96
N LEU A 34 -8.48 8.71 3.91
CA LEU A 34 -8.06 7.35 4.24
C LEU A 34 -8.25 7.10 5.76
N THR A 35 -9.39 7.48 6.32
CA THR A 35 -9.70 7.31 7.75
C THR A 35 -10.27 5.93 7.97
N THR A 36 -9.33 5.04 8.32
CA THR A 36 -9.46 3.77 9.06
C THR A 36 -10.40 2.70 8.48
N ASP A 37 -9.81 1.52 8.24
CA ASP A 37 -10.48 0.26 7.88
C ASP A 37 -11.81 0.04 8.64
N GLU A 38 -11.89 0.39 9.93
CA GLU A 38 -13.09 0.18 10.76
C GLU A 38 -14.37 0.85 10.22
N VAL A 39 -14.28 2.03 9.64
CA VAL A 39 -15.46 2.77 9.14
C VAL A 39 -15.93 2.16 7.81
N LEU A 40 -14.98 1.78 6.96
CA LEU A 40 -15.22 1.07 5.71
C LEU A 40 -15.82 -0.32 5.98
N ASP A 41 -15.24 -1.05 6.93
CA ASP A 41 -15.69 -2.36 7.38
C ASP A 41 -17.09 -2.28 7.98
N SER A 42 -17.39 -1.27 8.80
CA SER A 42 -18.74 -1.07 9.34
C SER A 42 -19.78 -0.79 8.25
N TYR A 43 -19.40 -0.08 7.18
CA TYR A 43 -20.29 0.16 6.04
C TYR A 43 -20.53 -1.11 5.23
N LEU A 44 -19.45 -1.82 4.84
CA LEU A 44 -19.53 -3.10 4.12
C LEU A 44 -20.39 -4.12 4.90
N ASN A 45 -20.19 -4.22 6.21
CA ASN A 45 -21.00 -5.05 7.11
C ASN A 45 -22.49 -4.66 7.12
N SER A 46 -22.81 -3.37 6.97
CA SER A 46 -24.20 -2.89 6.96
C SER A 46 -24.94 -3.20 5.65
N CYS A 47 -24.24 -3.18 4.51
CA CYS A 47 -24.79 -3.52 3.20
C CYS A 47 -25.04 -5.03 3.02
N MET A 48 -24.37 -5.86 3.82
CA MET A 48 -24.30 -7.32 3.64
C MET A 48 -25.20 -8.11 4.61
N LYS A 49 -26.05 -7.46 5.42
CA LYS A 49 -26.92 -8.09 6.43
C LYS A 49 -27.88 -9.18 5.91
N ASN A 50 -27.96 -9.40 4.60
CA ASN A 50 -28.79 -10.42 3.97
C ASN A 50 -28.02 -11.45 3.11
N SER A 51 -26.68 -11.42 3.01
CA SER A 51 -25.94 -12.43 2.25
C SER A 51 -25.50 -13.59 3.14
N SER A 52 -26.06 -14.77 2.91
CA SER A 52 -25.78 -16.01 3.66
C SER A 52 -24.45 -16.69 3.29
N GLU A 53 -23.48 -15.96 2.74
CA GLU A 53 -22.14 -16.48 2.46
C GLU A 53 -21.14 -15.69 3.29
N ASP A 54 -20.47 -16.40 4.20
CA ASP A 54 -19.37 -15.90 5.00
C ASP A 54 -18.37 -15.14 4.11
N LEU A 55 -18.05 -13.93 4.55
CA LEU A 55 -17.51 -12.86 3.71
C LEU A 55 -16.06 -13.09 3.32
N ARG A 56 -15.85 -13.63 2.12
CA ARG A 56 -14.56 -13.93 1.48
C ARG A 56 -13.81 -12.70 0.94
N ARG A 57 -13.88 -11.54 1.59
CA ARG A 57 -13.43 -10.26 0.99
C ARG A 57 -12.15 -9.73 1.63
N THR A 58 -11.16 -9.34 0.82
CA THR A 58 -9.87 -8.82 1.31
C THR A 58 -10.06 -7.53 2.11
N SER A 59 -10.94 -6.65 1.65
CA SER A 59 -11.31 -5.39 2.31
C SER A 59 -11.75 -5.60 3.76
N MET A 60 -12.69 -6.52 3.97
CA MET A 60 -13.25 -6.85 5.28
C MET A 60 -12.26 -7.51 6.24
N ASN A 61 -11.17 -8.06 5.72
CA ASN A 61 -10.07 -8.59 6.51
C ASN A 61 -9.00 -7.53 6.78
N GLY A 62 -9.19 -6.29 6.30
CA GLY A 62 -8.19 -5.23 6.31
C GLY A 62 -6.94 -5.62 5.53
N LEU A 63 -7.12 -6.32 4.40
CA LEU A 63 -6.10 -6.80 3.47
C LEU A 63 -6.18 -6.11 2.10
N SER A 64 -6.95 -5.02 1.96
CA SER A 64 -7.07 -4.35 0.67
C SER A 64 -5.74 -3.71 0.24
N ALA A 65 -5.37 -3.89 -1.03
CA ALA A 65 -4.20 -3.27 -1.64
C ALA A 65 -4.26 -1.73 -1.69
N LEU A 66 -5.43 -1.15 -1.42
CA LEU A 66 -5.66 0.28 -1.42
C LEU A 66 -5.39 0.93 -0.06
N GLY A 67 -5.56 0.20 1.04
CA GLY A 67 -5.60 0.75 2.40
C GLY A 67 -4.34 0.55 3.22
N ILE A 68 -3.47 -0.39 2.84
CA ILE A 68 -2.33 -0.76 3.69
C ILE A 68 -1.05 -0.03 3.27
N PRO A 69 -0.50 0.87 4.12
CA PRO A 69 0.78 1.50 3.85
C PRO A 69 1.92 0.49 3.98
N LEU A 70 2.98 0.69 3.20
CA LEU A 70 4.15 -0.18 3.18
C LEU A 70 5.43 0.61 2.94
N VAL A 71 6.56 0.02 3.35
CA VAL A 71 7.88 0.43 2.88
C VAL A 71 8.31 -0.58 1.84
N TYR A 72 8.68 -0.11 0.64
CA TYR A 72 9.13 -0.97 -0.44
C TYR A 72 10.35 -0.35 -1.11
N LYS A 73 11.46 -1.11 -1.17
CA LYS A 73 12.76 -0.66 -1.71
C LYS A 73 13.22 0.67 -1.11
N GLY A 74 13.05 0.82 0.21
CA GLY A 74 13.46 2.01 0.98
C GLY A 74 12.53 3.22 0.82
N VAL A 75 11.40 3.09 0.13
CA VAL A 75 10.43 4.19 -0.06
C VAL A 75 9.12 3.84 0.65
N LYS A 76 8.59 4.78 1.43
CA LYS A 76 7.30 4.63 2.13
C LYS A 76 6.16 5.01 1.20
N PHE A 77 5.24 4.09 0.94
CA PHE A 77 4.07 4.31 0.10
C PHE A 77 2.79 4.28 0.93
N LYS A 78 1.80 5.10 0.52
CA LYS A 78 0.45 5.07 1.10
C LYS A 78 -0.27 3.73 0.90
N SER A 79 0.00 3.03 -0.20
CA SER A 79 -0.56 1.69 -0.45
C SER A 79 0.24 0.86 -1.44
N MET A 80 -0.05 -0.44 -1.53
CA MET A 80 0.57 -1.34 -2.52
C MET A 80 0.37 -0.84 -3.95
N MET A 81 -0.78 -0.25 -4.25
CA MET A 81 -1.04 0.31 -5.59
C MET A 81 -0.17 1.52 -5.91
N HIS A 82 0.24 2.31 -4.91
CA HIS A 82 1.21 3.39 -5.12
C HIS A 82 2.58 2.84 -5.48
N ALA A 83 3.07 1.86 -4.70
CA ALA A 83 4.34 1.17 -4.97
C ALA A 83 4.32 0.52 -6.37
N PHE A 84 3.20 -0.13 -6.71
CA PHE A 84 3.00 -0.82 -7.98
C PHE A 84 3.05 0.13 -9.18
N GLN A 85 2.31 1.25 -9.16
CA GLN A 85 2.38 2.23 -10.26
C GLN A 85 3.77 2.85 -10.37
N ALA A 86 4.46 3.07 -9.25
CA ALA A 86 5.82 3.60 -9.25
C ALA A 86 6.82 2.63 -9.92
N GLN A 87 6.59 1.32 -9.91
CA GLN A 87 7.44 0.35 -10.61
C GLN A 87 7.46 0.54 -12.13
N LYS A 88 6.45 1.17 -12.73
CA LYS A 88 6.44 1.48 -14.17
C LYS A 88 7.62 2.35 -14.59
N LEU A 89 8.21 3.12 -13.68
CA LEU A 89 9.42 3.90 -13.95
C LEU A 89 10.57 3.02 -14.48
N ARG A 90 10.72 1.79 -13.96
CA ARG A 90 11.74 0.80 -14.42
C ARG A 90 11.64 0.48 -15.90
N TYR A 91 10.43 0.60 -16.45
CA TYR A 91 10.10 0.24 -17.82
C TYR A 91 10.17 1.44 -18.77
N THR A 92 10.52 2.62 -18.26
CA THR A 92 10.77 3.79 -19.10
C THR A 92 12.19 3.77 -19.66
N ASP A 93 12.36 4.26 -20.89
CA ASP A 93 13.68 4.42 -21.51
C ASP A 93 14.69 5.19 -20.63
N LYS A 94 14.18 6.12 -19.80
CA LYS A 94 14.98 6.98 -18.92
C LYS A 94 15.69 6.21 -17.81
N PHE A 95 15.10 5.12 -17.31
CA PHE A 95 15.58 4.37 -16.15
C PHE A 95 16.13 2.98 -16.48
N ASN A 96 16.14 2.61 -17.76
CA ASN A 96 16.73 1.35 -18.20
C ASN A 96 18.23 1.29 -17.79
N GLY A 97 18.55 0.44 -16.81
CA GLY A 97 19.91 0.27 -16.27
C GLY A 97 20.33 1.26 -15.18
N LYS A 98 19.40 2.08 -14.63
CA LYS A 98 19.67 3.04 -13.55
C LYS A 98 18.95 2.70 -12.24
N GLU A 99 19.18 1.49 -11.74
CA GLU A 99 18.52 0.99 -10.52
C GLU A 99 18.82 1.86 -9.28
N ASP A 100 20.02 2.45 -9.18
CA ASP A 100 20.40 3.28 -8.02
C ASP A 100 19.62 4.60 -7.92
N GLU A 101 19.14 5.14 -9.05
CA GLU A 101 18.34 6.38 -9.09
C GLU A 101 16.84 6.13 -8.85
N LEU A 102 16.42 4.86 -8.92
CA LEU A 102 15.02 4.48 -8.95
C LEU A 102 14.27 4.77 -7.64
N PRO A 103 14.80 4.49 -6.43
CA PRO A 103 14.09 4.79 -5.18
C PRO A 103 13.71 6.26 -5.05
N ASN A 104 14.63 7.16 -5.41
CA ASN A 104 14.37 8.60 -5.39
C ASN A 104 13.26 9.00 -6.39
N ALA A 105 13.30 8.45 -7.60
CA ALA A 105 12.27 8.71 -8.61
C ALA A 105 10.90 8.17 -8.20
N MET A 106 10.86 6.98 -7.61
CA MET A 106 9.64 6.37 -7.06
C MET A 106 9.04 7.17 -5.91
N GLY A 107 9.85 7.88 -5.13
CA GLY A 107 9.39 8.76 -4.06
C GLY A 107 8.37 9.80 -4.52
N THR A 108 8.37 10.18 -5.80
CA THR A 108 7.35 11.09 -6.36
C THR A 108 5.92 10.52 -6.34
N PHE A 109 5.77 9.21 -6.21
CA PHE A 109 4.48 8.50 -6.11
C PHE A 109 4.07 8.21 -4.67
N ALA A 110 4.97 8.37 -3.70
CA ALA A 110 4.82 7.88 -2.34
C ALA A 110 3.62 8.48 -1.57
N ASN A 111 3.45 9.80 -1.67
CA ASN A 111 2.59 10.57 -0.76
C ASN A 111 1.52 11.42 -1.47
N VAL A 112 1.19 11.07 -2.71
CA VAL A 112 0.16 11.71 -3.53
C VAL A 112 -1.11 10.87 -3.57
N ASP A 113 -2.23 11.42 -4.03
CA ASP A 113 -3.49 10.68 -4.11
C ASP A 113 -3.43 9.59 -5.18
N LEU A 114 -4.14 8.48 -4.95
CA LEU A 114 -4.06 7.30 -5.80
C LEU A 114 -4.53 7.60 -7.23
N ASP A 115 -5.50 8.48 -7.43
CA ASP A 115 -5.93 8.93 -8.75
C ASP A 115 -4.83 9.65 -9.52
N VAL A 116 -4.08 10.50 -8.82
CA VAL A 116 -2.91 11.19 -9.39
C VAL A 116 -1.83 10.18 -9.74
N VAL A 117 -1.59 9.18 -8.89
CA VAL A 117 -0.64 8.09 -9.14
C VAL A 117 -1.06 7.26 -10.35
N ASN A 118 -2.33 6.86 -10.43
CA ASN A 118 -2.87 6.11 -11.55
C ASN A 118 -2.84 6.91 -12.85
N HIS A 119 -3.10 8.23 -12.78
CA HIS A 119 -2.94 9.11 -13.93
C HIS A 119 -1.48 9.17 -14.38
N ARG A 120 -0.55 9.49 -13.46
CA ARG A 120 0.89 9.54 -13.73
C ARG A 120 1.40 8.24 -14.35
N GLY A 121 1.07 7.10 -13.74
CA GLY A 121 1.47 5.77 -14.22
C GLY A 121 0.87 5.40 -15.59
N ARG A 122 -0.21 6.03 -16.04
CA ARG A 122 -0.76 5.87 -17.40
C ARG A 122 -0.12 6.82 -18.41
N THR A 123 0.31 7.99 -17.97
CA THR A 123 0.88 9.03 -18.85
C THR A 123 2.40 9.04 -18.89
N LEU A 124 3.07 8.12 -18.19
CA LEU A 124 4.52 7.96 -18.29
C LEU A 124 4.91 7.68 -19.75
N SER A 125 5.73 8.56 -20.32
CA SER A 125 6.22 8.44 -21.69
C SER A 125 7.35 7.41 -21.79
N GLY A 126 7.39 6.68 -22.91
CA GLY A 126 8.49 5.74 -23.21
C GLY A 126 8.48 4.48 -22.35
N VAL A 127 7.32 4.09 -21.81
CA VAL A 127 7.16 2.81 -21.09
C VAL A 127 7.09 1.67 -22.10
N ASP A 128 7.94 0.65 -21.93
CA ASP A 128 7.78 -0.64 -22.60
C ASP A 128 6.58 -1.40 -21.99
N ILE A 129 5.42 -1.21 -22.60
CA ILE A 129 4.15 -1.81 -22.14
C ILE A 129 4.16 -3.33 -22.26
N VAL A 130 4.85 -3.89 -23.26
CA VAL A 130 4.89 -5.35 -23.47
C VAL A 130 5.63 -6.01 -22.30
N LYS A 131 6.79 -5.46 -21.94
CA LYS A 131 7.56 -5.97 -20.81
C LYS A 131 6.85 -5.71 -19.47
N TRP A 132 6.24 -4.53 -19.31
CA TRP A 132 5.44 -4.20 -18.13
C TRP A 132 4.27 -5.18 -17.93
N ASP A 133 3.51 -5.48 -18.98
CA ASP A 133 2.38 -6.39 -18.90
C ASP A 133 2.80 -7.84 -18.63
N ALA A 134 3.99 -8.24 -19.08
CA ALA A 134 4.56 -9.55 -18.75
C ALA A 134 4.98 -9.66 -17.28
N ASP A 135 5.51 -8.58 -16.70
CA ASP A 135 6.12 -8.62 -15.36
C ASP A 135 5.16 -8.21 -14.23
N LYS A 136 4.02 -7.55 -14.54
CA LYS A 136 3.15 -6.92 -13.52
C LYS A 136 2.67 -7.84 -12.39
N LEU A 137 2.41 -9.11 -12.67
CA LEU A 137 2.00 -10.06 -11.63
C LEU A 137 3.16 -10.37 -10.68
N ALA A 138 4.35 -10.63 -11.21
CA ALA A 138 5.55 -10.89 -10.41
C ALA A 138 5.92 -9.66 -9.56
N ILE A 139 5.76 -8.45 -10.11
CA ILE A 139 5.97 -7.21 -9.37
C ILE A 139 4.99 -7.08 -8.21
N MET A 140 3.70 -7.33 -8.43
CA MET A 140 2.72 -7.26 -7.35
C MET A 140 2.99 -8.32 -6.28
N GLU A 141 3.36 -9.54 -6.69
CA GLU A 141 3.75 -10.61 -5.77
C GLU A 141 4.95 -10.19 -4.91
N ASP A 142 5.99 -9.58 -5.50
CA ASP A 142 7.15 -9.04 -4.77
C ASP A 142 6.77 -7.94 -3.76
N ILE A 143 5.90 -7.00 -4.15
CA ILE A 143 5.38 -5.95 -3.26
C ILE A 143 4.57 -6.55 -2.10
N MET A 144 3.72 -7.53 -2.38
CA MET A 144 2.93 -8.21 -1.36
C MET A 144 3.80 -9.00 -0.39
N ALA A 145 4.85 -9.67 -0.90
CA ALA A 145 5.84 -10.34 -0.05
C ALA A 145 6.43 -9.37 0.97
N GLU A 146 6.96 -8.24 0.48
CA GLU A 146 7.56 -7.22 1.33
C GLU A 146 6.56 -6.74 2.39
N LEU A 147 5.31 -6.46 1.99
CA LEU A 147 4.27 -6.03 2.94
C LEU A 147 3.99 -7.09 4.00
N ILE A 148 3.77 -8.35 3.59
CA ILE A 148 3.43 -9.45 4.51
C ILE A 148 4.55 -9.68 5.51
N PHE A 149 5.80 -9.68 5.04
CA PHE A 149 6.94 -10.01 5.89
C PHE A 149 7.45 -8.84 6.74
N SER A 150 7.14 -7.59 6.35
CA SER A 150 7.43 -6.40 7.16
C SER A 150 6.29 -6.00 8.12
N ASN A 151 5.08 -6.52 7.94
CA ASN A 151 3.91 -6.13 8.73
C ASN A 151 3.23 -7.33 9.39
N LYS A 152 3.55 -7.55 10.67
CA LYS A 152 2.96 -8.64 11.48
C LYS A 152 1.44 -8.62 11.51
N SER A 153 0.80 -7.45 11.55
CA SER A 153 -0.67 -7.37 11.57
C SER A 153 -1.27 -7.91 10.27
N VAL A 154 -0.66 -7.61 9.11
CA VAL A 154 -1.08 -8.16 7.81
C VAL A 154 -0.85 -9.66 7.75
N TYR A 155 0.31 -10.14 8.23
CA TYR A 155 0.61 -11.57 8.33
C TYR A 155 -0.45 -12.31 9.16
N ASP A 156 -0.75 -11.81 10.36
CA ASP A 156 -1.72 -12.43 11.28
C ASP A 156 -3.15 -12.40 10.69
N LYS A 157 -3.56 -11.28 10.07
CA LYS A 157 -4.84 -11.16 9.35
C LYS A 157 -4.93 -12.16 8.19
N LEU A 158 -3.86 -12.32 7.41
CA LEU A 158 -3.82 -13.24 6.28
C LEU A 158 -3.87 -14.70 6.74
N LEU A 159 -3.20 -15.04 7.84
CA LEU A 159 -3.24 -16.38 8.42
C LEU A 159 -4.65 -16.74 8.93
N ALA A 160 -5.36 -15.77 9.51
CA ALA A 160 -6.73 -15.93 9.99
C ALA A 160 -7.80 -15.89 8.88
N ALA A 161 -7.43 -15.45 7.67
CA ALA A 161 -8.34 -15.30 6.55
C ALA A 161 -8.87 -16.67 6.04
N PRO A 162 -10.01 -16.70 5.32
CA PRO A 162 -10.49 -17.90 4.65
C PRO A 162 -9.57 -18.34 3.49
N ASP A 163 -9.76 -19.57 3.01
CA ASP A 163 -8.96 -20.15 1.92
C ASP A 163 -9.09 -19.35 0.61
N ASP A 164 -10.30 -18.89 0.28
CA ASP A 164 -10.59 -18.12 -0.93
C ASP A 164 -10.82 -16.65 -0.59
N LEU A 165 -9.98 -15.77 -1.13
CA LEU A 165 -10.09 -14.32 -0.95
C LEU A 165 -10.48 -13.61 -2.25
N ILE A 166 -11.34 -12.61 -2.11
CA ILE A 166 -11.88 -11.79 -3.20
C ILE A 166 -11.50 -10.34 -2.95
N GLU A 167 -10.84 -9.73 -3.92
CA GLU A 167 -10.61 -8.29 -3.94
C GLU A 167 -11.80 -7.58 -4.60
N ASP A 168 -12.56 -6.86 -3.77
CA ASP A 168 -13.81 -6.22 -4.14
C ASP A 168 -13.77 -4.69 -4.11
N LEU A 169 -12.66 -4.07 -3.70
CA LEU A 169 -12.49 -2.61 -3.72
C LEU A 169 -11.80 -2.11 -4.99
N ILE A 170 -10.95 -2.94 -5.60
CA ILE A 170 -10.29 -2.56 -6.86
C ILE A 170 -11.27 -2.74 -8.02
N GLN A 171 -11.82 -1.65 -8.55
CA GLN A 171 -12.72 -1.68 -9.71
C GLN A 171 -12.05 -2.13 -11.02
N ALA A 172 -10.71 -2.19 -11.07
CA ALA A 172 -9.99 -2.65 -12.25
C ALA A 172 -10.17 -4.17 -12.42
N PRO A 173 -10.81 -4.64 -13.52
CA PRO A 173 -11.18 -6.05 -13.72
C PRO A 173 -10.05 -7.05 -13.58
N PHE A 174 -8.83 -6.61 -13.90
CA PHE A 174 -7.63 -7.43 -13.78
C PHE A 174 -7.26 -7.70 -12.32
N TRP A 175 -7.34 -6.70 -11.44
CA TRP A 175 -6.89 -6.85 -10.04
C TRP A 175 -8.02 -7.30 -9.12
N GLY A 176 -9.21 -6.69 -9.24
CA GLY A 176 -10.42 -7.11 -8.57
C GLY A 176 -11.31 -7.96 -9.47
N LEU A 177 -12.61 -8.01 -9.23
CA LEU A 177 -13.54 -8.80 -10.04
C LEU A 177 -13.67 -8.31 -11.49
N PRO A 178 -13.78 -9.22 -12.48
CA PRO A 178 -14.00 -10.66 -12.34
C PRO A 178 -12.72 -11.51 -12.31
N GLU A 179 -11.54 -10.99 -12.65
CA GLU A 179 -10.32 -11.83 -12.73
C GLU A 179 -9.73 -12.12 -11.35
N ASN A 180 -9.92 -11.21 -10.38
CA ASN A 180 -9.55 -11.34 -8.98
C ASN A 180 -8.07 -11.68 -8.75
N ASN A 181 -7.15 -11.21 -9.61
CA ASN A 181 -5.74 -11.57 -9.49
C ASN A 181 -5.15 -11.15 -8.13
N MET A 182 -5.63 -10.07 -7.51
CA MET A 182 -5.21 -9.67 -6.17
C MET A 182 -5.65 -10.67 -5.10
N GLY A 183 -6.92 -11.09 -5.11
CA GLY A 183 -7.43 -12.12 -4.19
C GLY A 183 -6.71 -13.46 -4.35
N ILE A 184 -6.42 -13.86 -5.60
CA ILE A 184 -5.63 -15.06 -5.92
C ILE A 184 -4.22 -14.98 -5.31
N LEU A 185 -3.56 -13.84 -5.38
CA LEU A 185 -2.24 -13.65 -4.76
C LEU A 185 -2.29 -13.73 -3.24
N TRP A 186 -3.29 -13.12 -2.59
CA TRP A 186 -3.50 -13.25 -1.15
C TRP A 186 -3.70 -14.70 -0.72
N THR A 187 -4.64 -15.41 -1.37
CA THR A 187 -4.86 -16.86 -1.14
C THR A 187 -3.57 -17.66 -1.30
N ARG A 188 -2.77 -17.37 -2.34
CA ARG A 188 -1.49 -18.04 -2.55
C ARG A 188 -0.54 -17.84 -1.38
N TYR A 189 -0.37 -16.62 -0.88
CA TYR A 189 0.49 -16.35 0.27
C TYR A 189 -0.01 -16.99 1.55
N ARG A 190 -1.32 -16.91 1.81
CA ARG A 190 -1.93 -17.63 2.94
C ARG A 190 -1.57 -19.11 2.89
N ASN A 191 -1.79 -19.76 1.74
CA ASN A 191 -1.52 -21.18 1.61
C ASN A 191 -0.05 -21.50 1.86
N LYS A 192 0.87 -20.72 1.28
CA LYS A 192 2.32 -20.83 1.54
C LYS A 192 2.68 -20.70 3.03
N ILE A 193 2.02 -19.79 3.75
CA ILE A 193 2.22 -19.60 5.20
C ILE A 193 1.68 -20.81 5.98
N THR A 194 0.45 -21.25 5.67
CA THR A 194 -0.22 -22.34 6.39
C THR A 194 0.42 -23.71 6.15
N SER A 195 1.01 -23.94 4.97
CA SER A 195 1.65 -25.22 4.62
C SER A 195 3.08 -25.34 5.16
N ASN A 196 3.62 -24.29 5.80
CA ASN A 196 5.05 -24.17 6.11
C ASN A 196 5.97 -24.35 4.87
N ASP A 197 5.46 -24.15 3.65
CA ASP A 197 6.27 -24.16 2.42
C ASP A 197 7.13 -22.90 2.28
N LEU A 198 6.91 -21.90 3.13
CA LEU A 198 7.87 -20.83 3.34
C LEU A 198 8.90 -21.29 4.36
N ASP A 199 10.10 -21.66 3.87
CA ASP A 199 11.30 -21.85 4.69
C ASP A 199 11.77 -20.48 5.22
N MET A 200 10.94 -19.86 6.07
CA MET A 200 11.16 -18.56 6.67
C MET A 200 11.05 -18.70 8.17
N THR A 201 12.20 -18.74 8.82
CA THR A 201 12.31 -18.41 10.24
C THR A 201 11.98 -16.92 10.38
N TRP A 202 10.81 -16.63 10.93
CA TRP A 202 10.50 -15.28 11.41
C TRP A 202 11.53 -14.95 12.50
N THR A 203 12.57 -14.17 12.16
CA THR A 203 13.47 -13.61 13.17
C THR A 203 12.74 -12.45 13.81
N ALA A 204 12.07 -12.75 14.92
CA ALA A 204 11.44 -11.79 15.83
C ALA A 204 12.32 -10.59 16.18
N ASP A 205 13.63 -10.72 15.99
CA ASP A 205 14.67 -9.88 16.58
C ASP A 205 15.01 -8.61 15.79
N ASP A 206 14.53 -8.44 14.55
CA ASP A 206 15.04 -7.32 13.73
C ASP A 206 14.25 -6.01 13.85
N TRP A 207 13.02 -5.99 14.37
CA TRP A 207 12.25 -4.74 14.52
C TRP A 207 11.58 -4.69 15.89
N THR A 208 12.14 -3.89 16.78
CA THR A 208 11.46 -3.56 18.03
C THR A 208 10.26 -2.66 17.73
N THR A 209 9.20 -2.74 18.55
CA THR A 209 8.06 -1.81 18.48
C THR A 209 8.50 -0.34 18.50
N ASP A 210 9.67 -0.06 19.07
CA ASP A 210 10.29 1.26 19.12
C ASP A 210 10.78 1.74 17.75
N ASP A 211 11.23 0.85 16.85
CA ASP A 211 11.65 1.23 15.48
C ASP A 211 10.45 1.68 14.63
N PHE A 212 9.31 0.98 14.75
CA PHE A 212 8.06 1.36 14.08
C PHE A 212 7.48 2.67 14.63
N MET A 213 7.52 2.87 15.95
CA MET A 213 7.06 4.12 16.59
C MET A 213 7.99 5.30 16.31
N ASN A 214 9.30 5.08 16.21
CA ASN A 214 10.25 6.13 15.80
C ASN A 214 10.03 6.54 14.33
N VAL A 215 9.64 5.61 13.46
CA VAL A 215 9.25 5.90 12.05
C VAL A 215 7.92 6.65 11.97
N LEU A 216 6.97 6.40 12.88
CA LEU A 216 5.71 7.16 12.99
C LEU A 216 5.93 8.58 13.55
N THR A 217 6.84 8.74 14.51
CA THR A 217 7.14 10.03 15.16
C THR A 217 7.96 10.94 14.24
N ALA A 218 8.94 10.39 13.51
CA ALA A 218 9.69 11.16 12.51
C ALA A 218 8.82 11.65 11.34
N ALA A 219 7.74 10.92 11.00
CA ALA A 219 6.79 11.32 9.97
C ALA A 219 5.88 12.48 10.43
N THR A 220 5.61 12.60 11.73
CA THR A 220 4.78 13.68 12.29
C THR A 220 5.59 14.95 12.55
N ASP A 221 6.86 14.85 12.93
CA ASP A 221 7.73 16.03 13.13
C ASP A 221 8.11 16.75 11.82
N SER A 222 8.10 16.05 10.67
CA SER A 222 8.37 16.69 9.37
C SER A 222 7.25 17.64 8.90
N SER A 223 6.08 17.63 9.57
CA SER A 223 4.94 18.50 9.27
C SER A 223 4.97 19.85 10.02
N HIS A 224 6.03 20.13 10.79
CA HIS A 224 6.19 21.38 11.56
C HIS A 224 7.47 22.16 11.26
N ALA A 225 8.24 21.79 10.24
CA ALA A 225 9.43 22.53 9.83
C ALA A 225 9.21 23.26 8.51
N ASP A 226 8.37 24.31 8.51
CA ASP A 226 8.61 25.47 7.65
C ASP A 226 7.98 26.75 8.23
N ALA A 227 8.80 27.49 8.98
CA ALA A 227 8.68 28.94 9.15
C ALA A 227 9.98 29.48 9.77
N GLY A 228 10.87 30.04 8.95
CA GLY A 228 11.87 31.00 9.45
C GLY A 228 13.24 30.94 8.79
N ASP A 229 13.43 31.86 7.83
CA ASP A 229 14.62 32.63 7.46
C ASP A 229 16.02 32.28 8.02
N ASP A 230 16.98 32.45 7.10
CA ASP A 230 18.39 32.83 7.26
C ASP A 230 19.35 31.92 8.06
N PHE A 231 20.19 31.17 7.35
CA PHE A 231 21.62 31.12 7.72
C PHE A 231 22.57 30.79 6.57
N VAL A 232 23.43 31.76 6.27
CA VAL A 232 24.64 31.66 5.45
C VAL A 232 25.74 30.94 6.25
N GLY A 233 26.43 29.97 5.63
CA GLY A 233 27.86 29.79 5.91
C GLY A 233 28.38 28.39 6.25
N ASN A 234 29.22 27.91 5.32
CA ASN A 234 30.58 27.41 5.55
C ASN A 234 30.83 25.92 5.86
N ALA A 235 31.37 25.25 4.84
CA ALA A 235 32.40 24.20 4.82
C ALA A 235 32.75 23.43 6.12
N ARG A 236 32.77 22.09 6.02
CA ARG A 236 34.04 21.33 6.11
C ARG A 236 33.93 19.86 5.68
N SER A 237 34.81 19.56 4.73
CA SER A 237 35.36 18.26 4.34
C SER A 237 35.79 17.38 5.52
N LYS A 238 35.45 16.08 5.47
CA LYS A 238 36.30 15.00 6.00
C LYS A 238 36.21 13.75 5.10
N ARG A 239 37.27 13.56 4.33
CA ARG A 239 37.69 12.28 3.74
C ARG A 239 37.95 11.27 4.85
N LEU A 240 37.48 10.03 4.69
CA LEU A 240 38.05 8.87 5.37
C LEU A 240 38.85 8.03 4.37
N ARG A 241 40.11 7.81 4.75
CA ARG A 241 41.17 7.16 4.00
C ARG A 241 41.06 5.64 4.09
N SER A 242 41.38 5.02 2.96
CA SER A 242 41.99 3.70 2.80
C SER A 242 43.05 3.38 3.87
N SER A 243 43.00 2.14 4.35
CA SER A 243 44.18 1.42 4.85
C SER A 243 44.12 -0.04 4.38
N ARG A 244 44.86 -0.31 3.29
CA ARG A 244 45.50 -1.60 3.00
C ARG A 244 46.63 -1.80 4.01
N SER A 245 46.76 -3.02 4.53
CA SER A 245 48.04 -3.53 5.03
C SER A 245 48.14 -5.01 4.68
N SER A 246 49.11 -5.32 3.84
CA SER A 246 49.57 -6.64 3.45
C SER A 246 50.36 -7.28 4.60
N GLN A 247 50.13 -8.57 4.83
CA GLN A 247 51.15 -9.62 4.91
C GLN A 247 50.48 -10.95 4.58
#